data_AF-A0A928VMU3-F1
#
_entry.id   AF-A0A928VMU3-F1
#
_cell.length_a   1.000
_cell.length_b   1.000
_cell.length_c   1.000
_cell.angle_alpha   90.00
_cell.angle_beta   90.00
_cell.angle_gamma   90.00
#
_symmetry.space_group_name_H-M   'P 1'
#
loop_
_entity.id
_entity.type
_entity.pdbx_description
1 polymer ?
#
loop_
_entity_poly.entity_id
_entity_poly.type
_entity_poly.pdbx_seq_one_letter_code
_entity_poly.pdbx_strand_id
1 'polypeptide(L)'
;LWRSLPSVYRQCAVCYSDFWEAYETVLPSKRHRAVGKESGQTNHIERFNCTLRQRVSRLVRKTLSFSKKLENHIGAIWYFVHHYNASLPD
;
A
#
# COMPACT_ATOMS: atom_id res chain seq x y z
N LEU A 1 -1.03 -3.80 13.07
CA LEU A 1 -1.56 -3.07 11.89
C LEU A 1 -2.38 -1.85 12.29
N TRP A 2 -3.62 -1.97 12.79
CA TRP A 2 -4.42 -0.76 13.11
C TRP A 2 -3.77 0.14 14.17
N ARG A 3 -3.28 -0.46 15.27
CA ARG A 3 -2.63 0.28 16.38
C ARG A 3 -1.33 0.98 16.00
N SER A 4 -0.65 0.55 14.93
CA SER A 4 0.60 1.17 14.48
C SER A 4 0.38 2.40 13.60
N LEU A 5 -0.87 2.68 13.20
CA LEU A 5 -1.18 3.90 12.45
C LEU A 5 -1.16 5.14 13.37
N PRO A 6 -0.71 6.30 12.85
CA PRO A 6 -0.83 7.58 13.54
C PRO A 6 -2.25 7.83 14.08
N SER A 7 -2.35 8.50 15.21
CA SER A 7 -3.62 8.76 15.92
C SER A 7 -4.66 9.43 15.02
N VAL A 8 -4.24 10.38 14.17
CA VAL A 8 -5.12 11.08 13.23
C VAL A 8 -5.88 10.10 12.32
N TYR A 9 -5.19 9.15 11.69
CA TYR A 9 -5.85 8.16 10.84
C TYR A 9 -6.79 7.25 11.64
N ARG A 10 -6.43 6.89 12.87
CA ARG A 10 -7.31 6.10 13.73
C ARG A 10 -8.60 6.84 14.14
N GLN A 11 -8.59 8.18 14.11
CA GLN A 11 -9.72 9.04 14.46
C GLN A 11 -10.60 9.40 13.26
N CYS A 12 -10.06 9.51 12.04
CA CYS A 12 -10.85 9.99 10.89
C CYS A 12 -10.91 9.01 9.71
N ALA A 13 -9.96 8.07 9.57
CA ALA A 13 -9.91 7.23 8.38
C ALA A 13 -11.07 6.22 8.32
N VAL A 14 -11.54 6.00 7.10
CA VAL A 14 -12.40 4.89 6.68
C VAL A 14 -11.53 3.97 5.83
N CYS A 15 -11.57 2.67 6.09
CA CYS A 15 -10.75 1.67 5.41
C CYS A 15 -11.62 0.84 4.48
N TYR A 16 -11.34 0.90 3.18
CA TYR A 16 -11.95 0.03 2.18
C TYR A 16 -11.02 -1.15 1.91
N SER A 17 -11.55 -2.37 1.92
CA SER A 17 -10.82 -3.58 1.56
C SER A 17 -11.72 -4.57 0.84
N ASP A 18 -11.14 -5.66 0.36
CA ASP A 18 -11.91 -6.84 -0.05
C ASP A 18 -12.49 -7.59 1.17
N PHE A 19 -13.15 -8.71 0.90
CA PHE A 19 -13.81 -9.56 1.87
C PHE A 19 -12.87 -10.57 2.56
N TRP A 20 -11.57 -10.29 2.63
CA TRP A 20 -10.66 -11.18 3.36
C TRP A 20 -10.88 -11.07 4.87
N GLU A 21 -11.26 -12.19 5.49
CA GLU A 21 -11.68 -12.32 6.91
C GLU A 21 -10.66 -11.72 7.90
N ALA A 22 -9.37 -11.79 7.58
CA ALA A 22 -8.32 -11.21 8.43
C ALA A 22 -8.52 -9.71 8.69
N TYR A 23 -9.10 -8.96 7.74
CA TYR A 23 -9.33 -7.52 7.91
C TYR A 23 -10.40 -7.22 8.96
N GLU A 24 -11.43 -8.06 9.10
CA GLU A 24 -12.49 -7.88 10.10
C GLU A 24 -11.94 -7.99 11.53
N THR A 25 -10.93 -8.84 11.73
CA THR A 25 -10.28 -9.02 13.05
C THR A 25 -9.38 -7.86 13.45
N VAL A 26 -8.90 -7.08 12.48
CA VAL A 26 -7.84 -6.08 12.67
C VAL A 26 -8.36 -4.64 12.56
N LEU A 27 -9.33 -4.38 11.68
CA LEU A 27 -9.88 -3.05 11.42
C LEU A 27 -11.17 -2.84 12.25
N PRO A 28 -11.37 -1.66 12.87
CA PRO A 28 -12.60 -1.41 13.62
C PRO A 28 -13.84 -1.47 12.74
N SER A 29 -14.86 -2.22 13.15
CA SER A 29 -16.11 -2.41 12.40
C SER A 29 -16.80 -1.11 11.98
N LYS A 30 -16.74 -0.06 12.82
CA LYS A 30 -17.31 1.27 12.49
C LYS A 30 -16.59 2.00 11.35
N ARG A 31 -15.36 1.59 11.01
CA ARG A 31 -14.47 2.25 10.03
C ARG A 31 -14.15 1.37 8.84
N HIS A 32 -14.35 0.06 8.95
CA HIS A 32 -14.06 -0.89 7.90
C HIS A 32 -15.26 -1.05 6.96
N ARG A 33 -14.98 -1.00 5.66
CA ARG A 33 -15.94 -1.21 4.58
C ARG A 33 -15.38 -2.29 3.65
N ALA A 34 -15.79 -3.54 3.86
CA ALA A 34 -15.54 -4.59 2.88
C ALA A 34 -16.41 -4.33 1.65
N VAL A 35 -15.78 -4.32 0.47
CA VAL A 35 -16.43 -3.93 -0.79
C VAL A 35 -16.01 -4.84 -1.93
N GLY A 36 -16.92 -5.05 -2.88
CA GLY A 36 -16.63 -5.77 -4.11
C GLY A 36 -15.90 -4.90 -5.14
N LYS A 37 -15.40 -5.56 -6.19
CA LYS A 37 -14.65 -4.92 -7.28
C LYS A 37 -15.44 -3.85 -8.01
N GLU A 38 -16.75 -4.05 -8.12
CA GLU A 38 -17.70 -3.13 -8.74
C GLU A 38 -17.78 -1.76 -8.05
N SER A 39 -17.39 -1.67 -6.77
CA SER A 39 -17.36 -0.39 -6.05
C SER A 39 -16.24 0.56 -6.50
N GLY A 40 -15.17 0.01 -7.10
CA GLY A 40 -13.97 0.76 -7.48
C GLY A 40 -13.12 1.33 -6.33
N GLN A 41 -13.51 1.14 -5.07
CA GLN A 41 -12.81 1.75 -3.92
C GLN A 41 -11.41 1.15 -3.69
N THR A 42 -11.19 -0.11 -4.05
CA THR A 42 -9.87 -0.76 -3.97
C THR A 42 -8.96 -0.43 -5.16
N ASN A 43 -9.47 0.23 -6.20
CA ASN A 43 -8.69 0.53 -7.41
C ASN A 43 -7.48 1.41 -7.11
N HIS A 44 -7.56 2.27 -6.09
CA HIS A 44 -6.46 3.14 -5.69
C HIS A 44 -5.23 2.34 -5.24
N ILE A 45 -5.41 1.36 -4.34
CA ILE A 45 -4.31 0.54 -3.85
C ILE A 45 -3.81 -0.43 -4.93
N GLU A 46 -4.71 -0.95 -5.77
CA GLU A 46 -4.34 -1.79 -6.92
C GLU A 46 -3.46 -1.03 -7.91
N ARG A 47 -3.83 0.21 -8.26
CA ARG A 47 -3.05 1.10 -9.13
C ARG A 47 -1.69 1.43 -8.52
N PHE A 48 -1.64 1.75 -7.22
CA PHE A 48 -0.40 1.99 -6.51
C PHE A 48 0.52 0.77 -6.56
N ASN A 49 0.01 -0.41 -6.22
CA ASN A 49 0.77 -1.67 -6.24
C ASN A 49 1.28 -2.01 -7.66
N CYS A 50 0.47 -1.75 -8.68
CA CYS A 50 0.87 -1.91 -10.08
C CYS A 50 2.03 -0.96 -10.43
N THR A 51 1.91 0.31 -10.05
CA THR A 51 2.94 1.33 -10.29
C THR A 51 4.24 1.00 -9.57
N LEU A 52 4.17 0.62 -8.29
CA LEU A 52 5.32 0.18 -7.49
C LEU A 52 6.04 -0.98 -8.17
N ARG A 53 5.31 -2.01 -8.59
CA ARG A 53 5.87 -3.19 -9.28
C ARG A 53 6.61 -2.81 -10.57
N GLN A 54 6.04 -1.90 -11.36
CA GLN A 54 6.63 -1.48 -12.62
C GLN A 54 7.87 -0.58 -12.42
N ARG A 55 7.85 0.27 -11.39
CA ARG A 55 8.91 1.27 -11.16
C ARG A 55 10.06 0.74 -10.31
N VAL A 56 9.82 -0.22 -9.43
CA VAL A 56 10.84 -0.79 -8.53
C VAL A 56 11.26 -2.18 -9.00
N SER A 57 11.96 -2.22 -10.14
CA SER A 57 12.41 -3.47 -10.79
C SER A 57 13.31 -4.37 -9.92
N ARG A 58 13.91 -3.80 -8.87
CA ARG A 58 14.75 -4.53 -7.91
C ARG A 58 13.97 -5.60 -7.13
N LEU A 59 12.66 -5.43 -6.97
CA LEU A 59 11.79 -6.36 -6.24
C LEU A 59 11.30 -7.54 -7.09
N VAL A 60 11.64 -7.56 -8.39
CA VAL A 60 11.22 -8.62 -9.32
C VAL A 60 12.30 -9.70 -9.41
N ARG A 61 11.89 -10.98 -9.33
CA ARG A 61 12.80 -12.13 -9.41
C ARG A 61 13.43 -12.21 -10.82
N LYS A 62 14.76 -12.41 -10.89
CA LYS A 62 15.55 -12.58 -12.12
C LYS A 62 15.77 -11.30 -12.97
N THR A 63 15.73 -10.12 -12.38
CA THR A 63 16.11 -8.88 -13.08
C THR A 63 17.60 -8.56 -12.92
N LEU A 64 18.17 -7.86 -13.88
CA LEU A 64 19.54 -7.32 -13.79
C LEU A 64 19.70 -6.29 -12.66
N SER A 65 18.61 -5.69 -12.20
CA SER A 65 18.59 -4.70 -11.13
C SER A 65 18.53 -5.30 -9.71
N PHE A 66 18.37 -6.63 -9.59
CA PHE A 66 18.30 -7.31 -8.30
C PHE A 66 19.57 -7.06 -7.47
N SER A 67 19.38 -6.73 -6.19
CA SER A 67 20.46 -6.53 -5.22
C SER A 67 20.51 -7.69 -4.23
N LYS A 68 21.72 -8.15 -3.88
CA LYS A 68 21.91 -9.10 -2.77
C LYS A 68 21.87 -8.44 -1.39
N LYS A 69 22.03 -7.10 -1.33
CA LYS A 69 21.98 -6.30 -0.10
C LYS A 69 20.55 -5.85 0.18
N LEU A 70 20.07 -6.08 1.40
CA LEU A 70 18.72 -5.72 1.86
C LEU A 70 18.54 -4.20 1.90
N GLU A 71 19.58 -3.48 2.28
CA GLU A 71 19.61 -2.01 2.42
C GLU A 71 19.27 -1.33 1.08
N ASN A 72 19.72 -1.90 -0.04
CA ASN A 72 19.42 -1.38 -1.37
C ASN A 72 17.94 -1.59 -1.75
N HIS A 73 17.30 -2.66 -1.29
CA HIS A 73 15.87 -2.87 -1.52
C HIS A 73 15.05 -1.90 -0.69
N ILE A 74 15.41 -1.73 0.58
CA ILE A 74 14.79 -0.74 1.48
C ILE A 74 14.94 0.65 0.86
N GLY A 75 16.16 1.05 0.49
CA GLY A 75 16.42 2.34 -0.14
C GLY A 75 15.61 2.56 -1.42
N ALA A 76 15.53 1.55 -2.30
CA ALA A 76 14.74 1.67 -3.53
C ALA A 76 13.24 1.87 -3.27
N ILE A 77 12.68 1.19 -2.28
CA ILE A 77 11.28 1.40 -1.85
C ILE A 77 11.11 2.81 -1.29
N TRP A 78 12.01 3.25 -0.40
CA TRP A 78 11.97 4.58 0.21
C TRP A 78 12.04 5.70 -0.84
N TYR A 79 13.00 5.63 -1.77
CA TYR A 79 13.12 6.60 -2.85
C TYR A 79 11.87 6.63 -3.72
N PHE A 80 11.30 5.46 -4.04
CA PHE A 80 10.05 5.39 -4.79
C PHE A 80 8.90 6.07 -4.04
N VAL A 81 8.68 5.75 -2.77
CA VAL A 81 7.55 6.30 -1.98
C VAL A 81 7.66 7.81 -1.85
N HIS A 82 8.86 8.34 -1.56
CA HIS A 82 9.07 9.78 -1.48
C HIS A 82 8.81 10.48 -2.80
N HIS A 83 9.35 9.95 -3.91
CA HIS A 83 9.13 10.53 -5.23
C HIS A 83 7.65 10.46 -5.64
N TYR A 84 7.00 9.31 -5.42
CA TYR A 84 5.59 9.11 -5.74
C TYR A 84 4.72 10.13 -5.01
N ASN A 85 4.90 10.28 -3.70
CA ASN A 85 4.13 11.22 -2.90
C ASN A 85 4.37 12.68 -3.31
N ALA A 86 5.62 13.06 -3.64
CA ALA A 86 5.95 14.40 -4.12
C ALA A 86 5.43 14.69 -5.55
N SER A 87 5.10 13.65 -6.31
CA SER A 87 4.55 13.78 -7.67
C SER A 87 3.02 13.86 -7.71
N LEU A 88 2.34 13.63 -6.59
CA LEU A 88 0.89 13.75 -6.51
C LEU A 88 0.52 15.25 -6.51
N PRO A 89 -0.53 15.64 -7.26
CA PRO A 89 -1.06 17.00 -7.17
C PRO A 89 -1.63 17.28 -5.77
N ASP A 90 -1.56 18.55 -5.36
CA ASP A 90 -2.17 19.05 -4.11
C ASP A 90 -3.70 18.89 -4.09
#